data_AF-A0A6N8UB98-F1
#
_entry.id   AF-A0A6N8UB98-F1
#
_cell.length_a   1.000
_cell.length_b   1.000
_cell.length_c   1.000
_cell.angle_alpha   90.00
_cell.angle_beta   90.00
_cell.angle_gamma   90.00
#
_symmetry.space_group_name_H-M   'P 1'
#
loop_
_entity.id
_entity.type
_entity.pdbx_description
1 polymer ?
#
loop_
_entity_poly.entity_id
_entity_poly.type
_entity_poly.pdbx_seq_one_letter_code
_entity_poly.pdbx_strand_id
1 'polypeptide(L)'
;MISSIIDKPKEGVDKDELGIEPYKNGLKAFISTAQTPLTIAIQGEWGSGKTSLMKSIQHELCSEDDDFYSIWVNTWEHSLLNDEYSTMVNIISGIIKSVVEILETDENQNVDRLKKKHLVS
;
A
#
# COMPACT_ATOMS: atom_id res chain seq x y z
N MET A 1 -32.49 18.16 -8.06
CA MET A 1 -32.22 16.77 -7.64
C MET A 1 -30.72 16.67 -7.40
N ILE A 2 -30.31 16.37 -6.18
CA ILE A 2 -28.90 16.33 -5.78
C ILE A 2 -28.39 14.93 -6.11
N SER A 3 -27.57 14.78 -7.15
CA SER A 3 -26.88 13.52 -7.42
C SER A 3 -25.64 13.45 -6.52
N SER A 4 -25.80 12.96 -5.30
CA SER A 4 -24.64 12.50 -4.52
C SER A 4 -24.17 11.18 -5.15
N ILE A 5 -23.13 11.26 -5.96
CA ILE A 5 -22.39 10.08 -6.41
C ILE A 5 -21.71 9.54 -5.16
N ILE A 6 -22.14 8.37 -4.69
CA ILE A 6 -21.54 7.68 -3.55
C ILE A 6 -20.29 6.99 -4.07
N ASP A 7 -19.12 7.39 -3.57
CA ASP A 7 -17.86 6.72 -3.78
C ASP A 7 -17.93 5.32 -3.13
N LYS A 8 -18.16 4.29 -3.95
CA LYS A 8 -18.12 2.89 -3.53
C LYS A 8 -16.77 2.31 -3.91
N PRO A 9 -16.08 1.60 -3.01
CA PRO A 9 -14.90 0.82 -3.37
C PRO A 9 -15.23 -0.14 -4.50
N LYS A 10 -14.31 -0.31 -5.45
CA LYS A 10 -14.47 -1.22 -6.59
C LYS A 10 -14.66 -2.66 -6.07
N GLU A 11 -15.85 -3.22 -6.27
CA GLU A 11 -16.13 -4.65 -6.06
C GLU A 11 -16.11 -5.36 -7.41
N GLY A 12 -15.07 -6.15 -7.68
CA GLY A 12 -15.02 -7.07 -8.81
C GLY A 12 -14.30 -6.60 -10.08
N VAL A 13 -14.26 -7.53 -11.05
CA VAL A 13 -13.52 -7.51 -12.32
C VAL A 13 -14.20 -6.61 -13.36
N ASP A 14 -14.55 -5.38 -12.97
CA ASP A 14 -15.05 -4.40 -13.94
C ASP A 14 -13.89 -3.78 -14.73
N LYS A 15 -14.18 -3.50 -16.01
CA LYS A 15 -13.24 -2.89 -16.98
C LYS A 15 -12.49 -1.73 -16.36
N ASP A 16 -11.23 -1.55 -16.75
CA ASP A 16 -10.39 -0.44 -16.30
C ASP A 16 -10.88 0.91 -16.86
N GLU A 17 -11.98 1.42 -16.34
CA GLU A 17 -12.62 2.68 -16.78
C GLU A 17 -11.74 3.92 -16.56
N LEU A 18 -10.75 3.80 -15.68
CA LEU A 18 -9.82 4.89 -15.33
C LEU A 18 -8.50 4.79 -16.09
N GLY A 19 -8.28 3.76 -16.92
CA GLY A 19 -7.03 3.54 -17.64
C GLY A 19 -5.82 3.39 -16.71
N ILE A 20 -6.02 2.83 -15.51
CA ILE A 20 -5.01 2.66 -14.45
C ILE A 20 -4.08 1.48 -14.75
N GLU A 21 -4.51 0.47 -15.49
CA GLU A 21 -3.76 -0.77 -15.73
C GLU A 21 -2.36 -0.56 -16.33
N PRO A 22 -2.16 0.27 -17.37
CA PRO A 22 -0.81 0.50 -17.91
C PRO A 22 0.13 1.12 -16.87
N TYR A 23 -0.36 2.06 -16.07
CA TYR A 23 0.42 2.71 -15.02
C TYR A 23 0.72 1.75 -13.88
N LYS A 24 -0.27 0.96 -13.45
CA LYS A 24 -0.13 -0.08 -12.43
C LYS A 24 0.93 -1.10 -12.85
N ASN A 25 0.84 -1.66 -14.06
CA ASN A 25 1.75 -2.69 -14.54
C ASN A 25 3.19 -2.14 -14.68
N GLY A 26 3.33 -0.93 -15.23
CA GLY A 26 4.63 -0.26 -15.33
C GLY A 26 5.25 0.01 -13.97
N LEU A 27 4.45 0.52 -13.02
CA LEU A 27 4.93 0.84 -11.68
C LEU A 27 5.24 -0.41 -10.86
N LYS A 28 4.46 -1.49 -11.02
CA LYS A 28 4.75 -2.82 -10.46
C LYS A 28 6.13 -3.31 -10.94
N ALA A 29 6.33 -3.38 -12.26
CA ALA A 29 7.59 -3.85 -12.83
C ALA A 29 8.78 -3.00 -12.39
N PHE A 30 8.60 -1.68 -12.30
CA PHE A 30 9.62 -0.78 -11.77
C PHE A 30 9.93 -1.06 -10.30
N ILE A 31 8.93 -1.14 -9.43
CA ILE A 31 9.14 -1.43 -8.00
C ILE A 31 9.83 -2.78 -7.81
N SER A 32 9.47 -3.80 -8.60
CA SER A 32 10.07 -5.14 -8.50
C SER A 32 11.53 -5.21 -8.92
N THR A 33 12.05 -4.22 -9.66
CA THR A 33 13.42 -4.25 -10.22
C THR A 33 14.29 -3.07 -9.78
N ALA A 34 13.70 -2.04 -9.19
CA ALA A 34 14.40 -0.85 -8.76
C ALA A 34 15.31 -1.14 -7.56
N GLN A 35 16.49 -0.51 -7.56
CA GLN A 35 17.39 -0.56 -6.41
C GLN A 35 16.80 0.24 -5.23
N THR A 36 16.97 -0.27 -4.02
CA THR A 36 16.54 0.39 -2.78
C THR A 36 17.71 1.18 -2.15
N PRO A 37 17.46 2.28 -1.41
CA PRO A 37 16.15 2.83 -1.03
C PRO A 37 15.46 3.57 -2.18
N LEU A 38 14.14 3.39 -2.29
CA LEU A 38 13.30 3.99 -3.32
C LEU A 38 12.22 4.87 -2.69
N THR A 39 11.91 6.01 -3.31
CA THR A 39 10.78 6.87 -2.94
C THR A 39 10.01 7.26 -4.19
N ILE A 40 8.69 7.06 -4.15
CA ILE A 40 7.79 7.34 -5.28
C ILE A 40 6.70 8.28 -4.80
N ALA A 41 6.46 9.35 -5.56
CA ALA A 41 5.35 10.27 -5.32
C ALA A 41 4.28 10.10 -6.41
N ILE A 42 3.02 9.93 -6.00
CA ILE A 42 1.87 9.86 -6.92
C ILE A 42 1.13 11.20 -6.84
N GLN A 43 1.05 11.91 -7.97
CA GLN A 43 0.45 13.23 -8.08
C GLN A 43 -0.71 13.23 -9.08
N GLY A 44 -1.68 14.11 -8.87
CA GLY A 44 -2.88 14.22 -9.71
C GLY A 44 -4.01 14.95 -9.00
N GLU A 45 -5.07 15.30 -9.72
CA GLU A 45 -6.21 16.04 -9.19
C GLU A 45 -7.07 15.23 -8.22
N TRP A 46 -7.86 15.90 -7.38
CA TRP A 46 -8.81 15.22 -6.51
C TRP A 46 -9.79 14.37 -7.34
N GLY A 47 -10.03 13.13 -6.90
CA GLY A 47 -10.86 12.17 -7.65
C GLY A 47 -10.14 11.45 -8.81
N SER A 48 -8.86 11.72 -9.07
CA SER A 48 -8.12 11.07 -10.18
C SER A 48 -7.72 9.61 -9.95
N GLY A 49 -8.22 8.95 -8.90
CA GLY A 49 -7.94 7.53 -8.63
C GLY A 49 -6.57 7.19 -8.02
N LYS A 50 -5.82 8.16 -7.45
CA LYS A 50 -4.49 7.91 -6.86
C LYS A 50 -4.49 6.83 -5.78
N THR A 51 -5.41 6.92 -4.81
CA THR A 51 -5.56 5.93 -3.75
C THR A 51 -5.94 4.57 -4.31
N SER A 52 -6.78 4.54 -5.35
CA SER A 52 -7.16 3.30 -6.04
C SER A 52 -5.95 2.65 -6.72
N LEU A 53 -5.12 3.43 -7.43
CA LEU A 53 -3.87 2.95 -8.02
C LEU A 53 -2.93 2.38 -6.94
N MET A 54 -2.75 3.07 -5.81
CA MET A 54 -1.93 2.58 -4.69
C MET A 54 -2.44 1.24 -4.15
N LYS A 55 -3.76 1.10 -3.93
CA LYS A 55 -4.37 -0.14 -3.46
C LYS A 55 -4.26 -1.27 -4.48
N SER A 56 -4.41 -0.98 -5.76
CA SER A 56 -4.23 -1.98 -6.82
C SER A 56 -2.79 -2.49 -6.89
N ILE A 57 -1.80 -1.59 -6.78
CA ILE A 57 -0.38 -1.98 -6.71
C ILE A 57 -0.11 -2.81 -5.46
N GLN A 58 -0.65 -2.40 -4.31
CA GLN A 58 -0.53 -3.14 -3.05
C GLN A 58 -1.07 -4.57 -3.20
N HIS A 59 -2.27 -4.72 -3.76
CA HIS A 59 -2.90 -6.03 -3.95
C HIS A 59 -2.08 -6.95 -4.87
N GLU A 60 -1.45 -6.40 -5.90
CA GLU A 60 -0.65 -7.18 -6.86
C GLU A 60 0.81 -7.42 -6.49
N LEU A 61 1.34 -6.69 -5.51
CA LEU A 61 2.70 -6.89 -5.00
C LEU A 61 2.72 -7.63 -3.67
N CYS A 62 1.62 -7.65 -2.92
CA CYS A 62 1.54 -8.25 -1.60
C CYS A 62 0.54 -9.42 -1.54
N SER A 63 0.32 -10.10 -2.66
CA SER A 63 -0.42 -11.37 -2.65
C SER A 63 0.42 -12.45 -1.94
N GLU A 64 -0.21 -13.55 -1.52
CA GLU A 64 0.43 -14.56 -0.63
C GLU A 64 1.76 -15.12 -1.19
N ASP A 65 1.97 -15.08 -2.50
CA ASP A 65 3.15 -15.58 -3.20
C ASP A 65 4.21 -14.52 -3.55
N ASP A 66 3.95 -13.22 -3.33
CA ASP A 66 4.82 -12.13 -3.80
C ASP A 66 5.86 -11.66 -2.76
N ASP A 67 7.00 -11.12 -3.24
CA ASP A 67 8.16 -10.76 -2.41
C ASP A 67 7.99 -9.51 -1.51
N PHE A 68 6.85 -8.83 -1.56
CA PHE A 68 6.65 -7.56 -0.87
C PHE A 68 5.66 -7.64 0.29
N TYR A 69 5.99 -6.94 1.36
CA TYR A 69 5.06 -6.60 2.42
C TYR A 69 4.70 -5.12 2.34
N SER A 70 3.44 -4.78 2.61
CA SER A 70 2.96 -3.40 2.58
C SER A 70 2.45 -2.97 3.94
N ILE A 71 2.75 -1.71 4.28
CA ILE A 71 2.22 -1.04 5.46
C ILE A 71 1.48 0.20 4.97
N TRP A 72 0.21 0.31 5.34
CA TRP A 72 -0.61 1.46 4.97
C TRP A 72 -0.67 2.45 6.13
N VAL A 73 -0.25 3.70 5.89
CA VAL A 73 -0.27 4.77 6.90
C VAL A 73 -1.11 5.92 6.40
N ASN A 74 -2.18 6.27 7.14
CA ASN A 74 -3.00 7.45 6.86
C ASN A 74 -2.66 8.58 7.84
N THR A 75 -1.78 9.49 7.42
CA THR A 75 -1.29 10.57 8.30
C THR A 75 -2.37 11.59 8.67
N TRP A 76 -3.35 11.82 7.80
CA TRP A 76 -4.39 12.83 8.04
C TRP A 76 -5.26 12.47 9.25
N GLU A 77 -5.72 11.22 9.31
CA GLU A 77 -6.57 10.73 10.40
C GLU A 77 -5.87 10.86 11.77
N HIS A 78 -4.56 10.61 11.82
CA HIS A 78 -3.76 10.74 13.05
C HIS A 78 -3.48 12.19 13.47
N SER A 79 -3.49 13.13 12.51
CA SER A 79 -3.20 14.56 12.74
C SER A 79 -4.41 15.37 13.21
N LEU A 80 -5.64 14.91 12.90
CA LEU A 80 -6.85 15.70 13.17
C LEU A 80 -7.28 15.72 14.65
N LEU A 81 -6.75 14.81 15.47
CA LEU A 81 -7.28 14.55 16.83
C LEU A 81 -6.24 14.71 17.95
N ASN A 82 -4.97 14.99 17.64
CA ASN A 82 -3.88 14.96 18.61
C ASN A 82 -2.89 16.12 18.43
N ASP A 83 -2.08 16.39 19.45
CA ASP A 83 -0.91 17.25 19.32
C ASP A 83 0.20 16.60 18.47
N GLU A 84 1.13 17.41 17.97
CA GLU A 84 2.19 16.99 17.04
C GLU A 84 3.02 15.80 17.54
N TYR A 85 3.40 15.81 18.82
CA TYR A 85 4.21 14.74 19.40
C TYR A 85 3.41 13.45 19.48
N SER A 86 2.16 13.53 19.96
CA SER A 86 1.26 12.39 20.01
C SER A 86 0.98 11.82 18.61
N THR A 87 0.80 12.66 17.59
CA THR A 87 0.64 12.21 16.19
C THR A 87 1.87 11.43 15.71
N MET A 88 3.08 11.93 15.95
CA MET A 88 4.31 11.21 15.60
C MET A 88 4.41 9.85 16.30
N VAL A 89 4.21 9.81 17.62
CA VAL A 89 4.26 8.57 18.40
C VAL A 89 3.22 7.57 17.90
N ASN A 90 2.01 8.04 17.56
CA ASN A 90 0.94 7.20 17.03
C ASN A 90 1.29 6.63 15.65
N ILE A 91 1.88 7.41 14.75
CA ILE A 91 2.33 6.93 13.44
C ILE A 91 3.41 5.86 13.58
N ILE A 92 4.45 6.13 14.40
CA ILE A 92 5.53 5.18 14.64
C ILE A 92 4.99 3.89 15.27
N SER A 93 4.14 4.02 16.29
CA SER A 93 3.51 2.87 16.95
C SER A 93 2.61 2.08 15.99
N GLY A 94 1.91 2.76 15.09
CA GLY A 94 1.11 2.13 14.03
C GLY A 94 1.97 1.30 13.08
N ILE A 95 3.07 1.87 12.59
CA ILE A 95 4.03 1.16 11.73
C ILE A 95 4.59 -0.08 12.44
N ILE A 96 5.02 0.07 13.71
CA ILE A 96 5.56 -1.06 14.49
C ILE A 96 4.51 -2.17 14.64
N LYS A 97 3.27 -1.83 14.96
CA LYS A 97 2.18 -2.81 15.08
C LYS A 97 1.94 -3.55 13.77
N SER A 98 1.87 -2.84 12.64
CA SER A 98 1.70 -3.48 11.33
C SER A 98 2.86 -4.41 10.98
N VAL A 99 4.11 -4.06 11.33
CA VAL A 99 5.25 -4.97 11.16
C VAL A 99 5.08 -6.23 12.01
N VAL A 100 4.68 -6.08 13.28
CA VAL A 100 4.46 -7.24 14.18
C VAL A 100 3.35 -8.14 13.66
N GLU A 101 2.21 -7.59 13.23
CA GLU A 101 1.10 -8.36 12.65
C GLU A 101 1.52 -9.17 11.42
N ILE A 102 2.34 -8.57 10.55
CA ILE A 102 2.90 -9.26 9.37
C ILE A 102 3.79 -10.43 9.79
N LEU A 103 4.61 -10.26 10.83
CA LEU A 103 5.50 -11.30 11.34
C LEU A 103 4.74 -12.43 12.06
N GLU A 104 3.64 -12.14 12.73
CA GLU A 104 2.81 -13.12 13.45
C GLU A 104 1.95 -13.97 12.49
N THR A 105 1.50 -13.38 11.38
CA THR A 105 0.69 -14.07 10.35
C THR A 105 1.53 -15.08 9.55
N ASP A 106 2.86 -14.94 9.53
CA ASP A 106 3.77 -15.97 9.04
C ASP A 106 3.96 -17.04 10.14
N GLU A 107 2.95 -17.93 10.30
CA GLU A 107 2.76 -18.89 11.40
C GLU A 107 3.98 -19.80 11.73
N ASN A 108 5.07 -19.77 10.97
CA ASN A 108 6.26 -20.58 11.24
C ASN A 108 7.41 -19.85 11.93
N GLN A 109 7.30 -18.55 12.27
CA GLN A 109 8.41 -17.74 12.81
C GLN A 109 9.74 -17.98 12.05
N ASN A 110 9.65 -18.37 10.78
CA ASN A 110 10.81 -18.84 10.04
C ASN A 110 11.43 -17.61 9.42
N VAL A 111 12.23 -16.91 10.23
CA VAL A 111 12.99 -15.72 9.84
C VAL A 111 13.81 -15.98 8.56
N ASP A 112 14.09 -17.24 8.22
CA ASP A 112 14.77 -17.62 6.98
C ASP A 112 13.90 -17.50 5.72
N ARG A 113 12.55 -17.51 5.80
CA ARG A 113 11.66 -17.16 4.67
C ARG A 113 11.72 -15.67 4.35
N LEU A 114 11.71 -14.82 5.37
CA LEU A 114 11.90 -13.38 5.23
C LEU A 114 13.26 -13.05 4.59
N LYS A 115 14.31 -13.80 4.96
CA LYS A 115 15.64 -13.69 4.33
C LYS A 115 15.68 -14.28 2.92
N LYS A 116 14.94 -15.35 2.63
CA LYS A 116 14.90 -15.98 1.29
C LYS A 116 14.26 -15.11 0.22
N LYS A 117 13.21 -14.35 0.54
CA LYS A 117 12.60 -13.37 -0.40
C LYS A 117 13.60 -12.31 -0.88
N HIS A 118 14.67 -12.06 -0.12
CA HIS A 118 15.74 -11.14 -0.52
C HIS A 118 16.85 -11.79 -1.38
N LEU A 119 16.91 -13.12 -1.48
CA LEU A 119 18.06 -13.85 -2.05
C LEU A 119 17.79 -14.48 -3.44
N VAL A 120 16.66 -14.18 -4.08
CA VAL A 120 16.29 -14.75 -5.40
C VAL A 120 16.15 -13.66 -6.50
N SER A 121 16.58 -12.42 -6.27
CA SER A 121 16.72 -11.39 -7.32
C SER A 121 18.13 -11.33 -7.91
#